data_AF-A0AAW0GSZ2-F1
#
_entry.id   AF-A0AAW0GSZ2-F1
#
_cell.length_a   1.000
_cell.length_b   1.000
_cell.length_c   1.000
_cell.angle_alpha   90.00
_cell.angle_beta   90.00
_cell.angle_gamma   90.00
#
_symmetry.space_group_name_H-M   'P 1'
#
loop_
_entity.id
_entity.type
_entity.pdbx_description
1 polymer ?
#
loop_
_entity_poly.entity_id
_entity_poly.type
_entity_poly.pdbx_seq_one_letter_code
_entity_poly.pdbx_strand_id
1 'polypeptide(L)'
;MATARKFADHTRYHLAPRGFWKKFRDAVVVSPEISSGLPIQGINRYPPPGSRPERYSTPATKASDPAQNPYWKRDVRRTYPQLSVVTQDGLSSLLIAHAEAPAVAAPVEGEKADVLATAKEPQDLTAAIATITSAKKAFSESHLPPKPPIPFKRWIPERAPDAPHDPHSYFPMILVK
;
A
#
# COMPACT_ATOMS: atom_id res chain seq x y z
N MET A 1 12.83 7.47 22.52
CA MET A 1 12.49 6.11 23.00
C MET A 1 12.88 5.10 21.93
N ALA A 2 14.09 4.55 22.02
CA ALA A 2 14.59 3.55 21.08
C ALA A 2 13.93 2.19 21.37
N THR A 3 12.91 1.82 20.62
CA THR A 3 12.32 0.47 20.63
C THR A 3 12.96 -0.43 19.57
N ALA A 4 14.23 -0.22 19.25
CA ALA A 4 15.05 -1.31 18.73
C ALA A 4 15.61 -2.05 19.96
N ARG A 5 14.83 -2.99 20.51
CA ARG A 5 15.42 -4.01 21.37
C ARG A 5 16.49 -4.69 20.52
N LYS A 6 17.77 -4.39 20.76
CA LYS A 6 18.89 -5.20 20.27
C LYS A 6 18.80 -6.56 20.97
N PHE A 7 17.87 -7.39 20.51
CA PHE A 7 17.78 -8.76 20.93
C PHE A 7 18.64 -9.56 19.97
N ALA A 8 19.92 -9.63 20.28
CA ALA A 8 20.81 -10.64 19.75
C ALA A 8 21.80 -10.94 20.85
N ASP A 9 21.41 -11.83 21.77
CA ASP A 9 22.42 -12.56 22.52
C ASP A 9 23.38 -13.13 21.47
N HIS A 10 24.60 -12.61 21.44
CA HIS A 10 25.59 -12.88 20.41
C HIS A 10 26.03 -14.34 20.38
N THR A 11 25.62 -15.12 21.39
CA THR A 11 25.83 -16.57 21.51
C THR A 11 24.61 -17.39 21.06
N ARG A 12 23.44 -16.76 20.91
CA ARG A 12 22.21 -17.41 20.45
C ARG A 12 22.35 -17.70 18.96
N TYR A 13 22.54 -18.98 18.62
CA TYR A 13 22.78 -19.51 17.26
C TYR A 13 24.22 -19.41 16.74
N HIS A 14 25.15 -18.81 17.49
CA HIS A 14 26.56 -18.75 17.10
C HIS A 14 27.46 -19.55 18.05
N LEU A 15 28.52 -20.15 17.50
CA LEU A 15 29.52 -20.84 18.29
C LEU A 15 30.30 -19.82 19.14
N ALA A 16 30.17 -19.92 20.46
CA ALA A 16 30.86 -19.05 21.41
C ALA A 16 31.87 -19.83 22.26
N PRO A 17 33.03 -19.23 22.60
CA PRO A 17 33.98 -19.86 23.51
C PRO A 17 33.37 -20.00 24.92
N ARG A 18 33.79 -21.03 25.66
CA ARG A 18 33.34 -21.31 27.03
C ARG A 18 34.52 -21.36 27.99
N GLY A 19 34.24 -21.19 29.28
CA GLY A 19 35.25 -21.27 30.35
C GLY A 19 36.30 -20.16 30.26
N PHE A 20 37.58 -20.53 30.40
CA PHE A 20 38.71 -19.60 30.38
C PHE A 20 38.76 -18.74 29.11
N TRP A 21 38.60 -19.35 27.93
CA TRP A 21 38.67 -18.66 26.64
C TRP A 21 37.60 -17.60 26.43
N LYS A 22 36.44 -17.75 27.09
CA LYS A 22 35.40 -16.71 27.09
C LYS A 22 35.89 -15.46 27.82
N LYS A 23 36.42 -15.62 29.03
CA LYS A 23 36.93 -14.50 29.84
C LYS A 23 38.07 -13.77 29.15
N PHE A 24 38.97 -14.51 28.49
CA PHE A 24 40.05 -13.93 27.71
C PHE A 24 39.53 -13.11 26.54
N ARG A 25 38.60 -13.66 25.74
CA ARG A 25 37.96 -12.94 24.62
C ARG A 25 37.28 -11.66 25.09
N ASP A 26 36.49 -11.76 26.16
CA ASP A 26 35.71 -10.63 26.67
C ASP A 26 36.62 -9.48 27.19
N ALA A 27 37.86 -9.78 27.58
CA ALA A 27 38.85 -8.78 28.01
C ALA A 27 39.64 -8.14 26.86
N VAL A 28 39.79 -8.83 25.72
CA VAL A 28 40.67 -8.39 24.61
C VAL A 28 39.89 -7.81 23.42
N VAL A 29 38.64 -8.21 23.23
CA VAL A 29 37.82 -7.78 22.08
C VAL A 29 37.22 -6.38 22.31
N VAL A 30 37.23 -5.54 21.26
CA VAL A 30 36.69 -4.17 21.27
C VAL A 30 35.21 -4.11 21.69
N SER A 31 34.40 -5.08 21.25
CA SER A 31 33.01 -5.22 21.67
C SER A 31 32.70 -6.69 22.01
N PRO A 32 32.49 -7.03 23.29
CA PRO A 32 32.19 -8.40 23.72
C PRO A 32 30.80 -8.87 23.25
N GLU A 33 29.92 -7.95 22.86
CA GLU A 33 28.58 -8.23 22.34
C GLU A 33 28.56 -8.63 20.85
N ILE A 34 29.69 -8.67 20.17
CA ILE A 34 29.77 -9.12 18.77
C ILE A 34 29.73 -10.66 18.71
N SER A 35 29.08 -11.25 17.70
CA SER A 35 29.07 -12.70 17.51
C SER A 35 30.29 -13.19 16.72
N SER A 36 30.62 -14.48 16.80
CA SER A 36 31.67 -15.08 15.99
C SER A 36 31.27 -15.31 14.52
N GLY A 37 29.99 -15.13 14.18
CA GLY A 37 29.43 -15.41 12.85
C GLY A 37 29.35 -16.90 12.48
N LEU A 38 29.87 -17.81 13.31
CA LEU A 38 29.85 -19.25 13.04
C LEU A 38 28.54 -19.88 13.52
N PRO A 39 27.69 -20.42 12.63
CA PRO A 39 26.42 -21.02 13.05
C PRO A 39 26.62 -22.35 13.79
N ILE A 40 25.76 -22.64 14.77
CA ILE A 40 25.77 -23.92 15.50
C ILE A 40 25.30 -25.05 14.58
N GLN A 41 26.12 -26.08 14.39
CA GLN A 41 25.89 -27.16 13.40
C GLN A 41 24.63 -28.00 13.69
N GLY A 42 24.31 -28.23 14.98
CA GLY A 42 23.14 -29.01 15.38
C GLY A 42 21.80 -28.27 15.33
N ILE A 43 21.82 -26.97 15.02
CA ILE A 43 20.62 -26.12 14.94
C ILE A 43 20.45 -25.57 13.52
N ASN A 44 21.53 -25.09 12.93
CA ASN A 44 21.49 -24.53 11.59
C ASN A 44 21.38 -25.65 10.55
N ARG A 45 20.27 -25.66 9.79
CA ARG A 45 20.02 -26.63 8.71
C ARG A 45 20.03 -28.10 9.20
N TYR A 46 19.66 -28.32 10.45
CA TYR A 46 19.53 -29.66 11.02
C TYR A 46 18.11 -29.86 11.58
N PRO A 47 17.38 -30.91 11.16
CA PRO A 47 17.72 -31.89 10.13
C PRO A 47 17.82 -31.27 8.73
N PRO A 48 18.58 -31.87 7.79
CA PRO A 48 18.69 -31.35 6.44
C PRO A 48 17.31 -31.32 5.75
N PRO A 49 17.07 -30.37 4.82
CA PRO A 49 15.75 -30.15 4.23
C PRO A 49 15.08 -31.41 3.65
N GLY A 50 15.85 -32.34 3.07
CA GLY A 50 15.33 -33.60 2.51
C GLY A 50 14.98 -34.69 3.52
N SER A 51 15.26 -34.48 4.81
CA SER A 51 15.02 -35.44 5.90
C SER A 51 14.12 -34.87 7.00
N ARG A 52 13.37 -33.80 6.68
CA ARG A 52 12.43 -33.20 7.62
C ARG A 52 11.32 -34.22 7.92
N PRO A 53 11.02 -34.51 9.20
CA PRO A 53 9.94 -35.43 9.55
C PRO A 53 8.55 -34.85 9.31
N GLU A 54 8.46 -33.53 9.17
CA GLU A 54 7.25 -32.77 8.88
C GLU A 54 6.67 -33.19 7.53
N ARG A 55 5.43 -33.70 7.53
CA ARG A 55 4.71 -33.97 6.28
C ARG A 55 4.08 -32.67 5.79
N TYR A 56 4.43 -32.28 4.57
CA TYR A 56 3.79 -31.13 3.95
C TYR A 56 2.31 -31.42 3.69
N SER A 57 1.45 -30.53 4.19
CA SER A 57 0.04 -30.46 3.80
C SER A 57 -0.18 -29.09 3.19
N THR A 58 -0.83 -29.05 2.03
CA THR A 58 -1.22 -27.78 1.41
C THR A 58 -2.16 -27.03 2.36
N PRO A 59 -1.90 -25.75 2.68
CA PRO A 59 -2.78 -24.99 3.55
C PRO A 59 -4.16 -24.85 2.90
N ALA A 60 -5.21 -25.19 3.65
CA ALA A 60 -6.57 -25.05 3.17
C ALA A 60 -6.93 -23.56 3.05
N THR A 61 -7.38 -23.15 1.88
CA THR A 61 -7.95 -21.82 1.64
C THR A 61 -9.44 -21.97 1.35
N LYS A 62 -10.19 -20.86 1.30
CA LYS A 62 -11.60 -20.90 0.84
C LYS A 62 -11.74 -21.52 -0.56
N ALA A 63 -10.68 -21.47 -1.38
CA ALA A 63 -10.65 -22.09 -2.69
C ALA A 63 -10.50 -23.62 -2.66
N SER A 64 -10.27 -24.24 -1.50
CA SER A 64 -10.12 -25.68 -1.33
C SER A 64 -11.44 -26.40 -0.97
N ASP A 65 -12.54 -25.67 -0.76
CA ASP A 65 -13.85 -26.28 -0.48
C ASP A 65 -14.34 -27.13 -1.67
N PRO A 66 -14.68 -28.42 -1.47
CA PRO A 66 -15.18 -29.29 -2.54
C PRO A 66 -16.65 -29.07 -2.89
N ALA A 67 -17.47 -28.46 -2.02
CA ALA A 67 -18.92 -28.41 -2.20
C ALA A 67 -19.42 -27.08 -2.76
N GLN A 68 -19.15 -25.96 -2.09
CA GLN A 68 -19.77 -24.66 -2.40
C GLN A 68 -18.82 -23.70 -3.12
N ASN A 69 -18.02 -24.27 -4.02
CA ASN A 69 -16.93 -23.55 -4.66
C ASN A 69 -16.97 -23.81 -6.18
N PRO A 70 -17.82 -23.09 -6.92
CA PRO A 70 -17.78 -23.09 -8.38
C PRO A 70 -16.68 -22.15 -8.91
N TYR A 71 -16.00 -22.54 -9.99
CA TYR A 71 -14.86 -21.78 -10.52
C TYR A 71 -15.23 -20.38 -11.02
N TRP A 72 -16.39 -20.21 -11.65
CA TRP A 72 -16.82 -18.93 -12.21
C TRP A 72 -16.98 -17.82 -11.17
N LYS A 73 -17.29 -18.14 -9.90
CA LYS A 73 -17.37 -17.15 -8.80
C LYS A 73 -16.00 -16.65 -8.34
N ARG A 74 -14.94 -17.42 -8.59
CA ARG A 74 -13.55 -17.08 -8.22
C ARG A 74 -12.69 -16.68 -9.41
N ASP A 75 -13.26 -16.64 -10.61
CA ASP A 75 -12.53 -16.35 -11.85
C ASP A 75 -12.26 -14.85 -11.99
N VAL A 76 -11.26 -14.36 -11.24
CA VAL A 76 -10.80 -12.96 -11.30
C VAL A 76 -10.21 -12.62 -12.68
N ARG A 77 -9.73 -13.62 -13.43
CA ARG A 77 -9.14 -13.39 -14.76
C ARG A 77 -10.18 -12.93 -15.78
N ARG A 78 -11.41 -13.44 -15.71
CA ARG A 78 -12.50 -13.03 -16.61
C ARG A 78 -13.26 -11.82 -16.09
N THR A 79 -13.29 -11.61 -14.78
CA THR A 79 -13.93 -10.44 -14.15
C THR A 79 -12.94 -9.29 -13.95
N TYR A 80 -12.18 -8.96 -15.01
CA TYR A 80 -11.28 -7.81 -14.98
C TYR A 80 -12.07 -6.51 -15.21
N PRO A 81 -11.68 -5.38 -14.58
CA PRO A 81 -12.31 -4.09 -14.87
C PRO A 81 -12.00 -3.67 -16.31
N GLN A 82 -13.04 -3.26 -17.05
CA GLN A 82 -12.89 -2.78 -18.41
C GLN A 82 -12.31 -1.36 -18.44
N LEU A 83 -11.47 -1.08 -19.43
CA LEU A 83 -10.91 0.25 -19.64
C LEU A 83 -11.97 1.16 -20.28
N SER A 84 -12.34 2.23 -19.57
CA SER A 84 -13.22 3.28 -20.10
C SER A 84 -12.41 4.33 -20.86
N VAL A 85 -12.69 4.53 -22.15
CA VAL A 85 -12.11 5.61 -22.97
C VAL A 85 -13.16 6.71 -23.15
N VAL A 86 -12.79 7.96 -22.87
CA VAL A 86 -13.66 9.12 -23.09
C VAL A 86 -13.04 9.98 -24.19
N THR A 87 -13.75 10.12 -25.32
CA THR A 87 -13.36 11.00 -26.43
C THR A 87 -13.86 12.43 -26.19
N GLN A 88 -13.36 13.40 -26.97
CA GLN A 88 -13.81 14.79 -26.85
C GLN A 88 -15.31 14.95 -27.13
N ASP A 89 -15.82 14.28 -28.17
CA ASP A 89 -17.26 14.28 -28.52
C ASP A 89 -18.11 13.60 -27.44
N GLY A 90 -17.61 12.48 -26.89
CA GLY A 90 -18.24 11.80 -25.76
C GLY A 90 -18.32 12.71 -24.53
N LEU A 91 -17.24 13.45 -24.25
CA LEU A 91 -17.19 14.37 -23.13
C LEU A 91 -18.09 15.59 -23.33
N SER A 92 -18.13 16.20 -24.52
CA SER A 92 -18.99 17.36 -24.80
C SER A 92 -20.48 17.02 -24.66
N SER A 93 -20.90 15.87 -25.18
CA SER A 93 -22.27 15.37 -25.03
C SER A 93 -22.65 15.10 -23.56
N LEU A 94 -21.74 14.48 -22.78
CA LEU A 94 -21.94 14.23 -21.35
C LEU A 94 -22.05 15.52 -20.54
N LEU A 95 -21.23 16.52 -20.86
CA LEU A 95 -21.25 17.81 -20.18
C LEU A 95 -22.60 18.54 -20.38
N ILE A 96 -23.12 18.56 -21.60
CA ILE A 96 -24.42 19.17 -21.91
C ILE A 96 -25.55 18.39 -21.24
N ALA A 97 -25.53 17.05 -21.32
CA ALA A 97 -26.52 16.19 -20.68
C ALA A 97 -26.54 16.39 -19.16
N HIS A 98 -25.37 16.49 -18.51
CA HIS A 98 -25.26 16.72 -17.08
C HIS A 98 -25.72 18.14 -16.67
N ALA A 99 -25.54 19.15 -17.53
CA ALA A 99 -26.02 20.50 -17.27
C ALA A 99 -27.55 20.61 -17.32
N GLU A 100 -28.19 19.81 -18.17
CA GLU A 100 -29.65 19.78 -18.34
C GLU A 100 -30.38 18.78 -17.45
N ALA A 101 -29.69 17.72 -16.98
CA ALA A 101 -30.31 16.68 -16.18
C ALA A 101 -30.85 17.25 -14.85
N PRO A 102 -32.18 17.21 -14.60
CA PRO A 102 -32.69 17.40 -13.25
C PRO A 102 -32.15 16.27 -12.35
N ALA A 103 -32.00 16.54 -11.05
CA ALA A 103 -31.60 15.53 -10.08
C ALA A 103 -32.58 14.34 -10.17
N VAL A 104 -32.17 13.28 -10.85
CA VAL A 104 -32.99 12.08 -11.00
C VAL A 104 -33.13 11.48 -9.61
N ALA A 105 -34.36 11.45 -9.09
CA ALA A 105 -34.67 10.79 -7.83
C ALA A 105 -34.24 9.32 -7.90
N ALA A 106 -33.80 8.77 -6.77
CA ALA A 106 -33.39 7.37 -6.70
C ALA A 106 -34.47 6.47 -7.32
N PRO A 107 -34.11 5.52 -8.20
CA PRO A 107 -35.08 4.66 -8.86
C PRO A 107 -35.86 3.87 -7.81
N VAL A 108 -37.18 4.01 -7.82
CA VAL A 108 -38.08 3.15 -7.06
C VAL A 108 -38.12 1.80 -7.79
N GLU A 109 -37.93 0.70 -7.07
CA GLU A 109 -37.89 -0.66 -7.64
C GLU A 109 -39.11 -0.94 -8.52
N GLY A 110 -38.91 -1.09 -9.83
CA GLY A 110 -39.93 -1.60 -10.76
C GLY A 110 -40.07 -0.86 -12.08
N GLU A 111 -39.67 0.41 -12.17
CA GLU A 111 -39.71 1.14 -13.43
C GLU A 111 -38.34 1.17 -14.10
N LYS A 112 -38.28 0.70 -15.35
CA LYS A 112 -37.12 0.89 -16.21
C LYS A 112 -36.95 2.39 -16.38
N ALA A 113 -35.94 2.96 -15.73
CA ALA A 113 -35.50 4.31 -16.03
C ALA A 113 -35.07 4.31 -17.51
N ASP A 114 -35.92 4.88 -18.37
CA ASP A 114 -35.57 5.18 -19.74
C ASP A 114 -34.40 6.15 -19.69
N VAL A 115 -33.20 5.62 -19.94
CA VAL A 115 -32.02 6.44 -20.17
C VAL A 115 -32.25 7.12 -21.49
N LEU A 116 -32.88 8.30 -21.45
CA LEU A 116 -33.00 9.22 -22.58
C LEU A 116 -31.62 9.77 -22.92
N ALA A 117 -30.76 8.93 -23.49
CA ALA A 117 -29.53 9.34 -24.15
C ALA A 117 -29.81 9.49 -25.65
N THR A 118 -30.67 10.44 -26.01
CA THR A 118 -30.67 10.95 -27.38
C THR A 118 -29.32 11.61 -27.58
N ALA A 119 -28.44 10.97 -28.36
CA ALA A 119 -27.14 11.53 -28.71
C ALA A 119 -27.37 12.88 -29.41
N LYS A 120 -27.13 13.97 -28.68
CA LYS A 120 -27.11 15.31 -29.27
C LYS A 120 -25.94 15.38 -30.24
N GLU A 121 -26.12 16.17 -31.30
CA GLU A 121 -25.11 16.36 -32.35
C GLU A 121 -23.74 16.68 -31.74
N PRO A 122 -22.64 16.16 -32.33
CA PRO A 122 -21.29 16.39 -31.82
C PRO A 122 -20.98 17.88 -31.89
N GLN A 123 -21.06 18.55 -30.74
CA GLN A 123 -20.60 19.92 -30.59
C GLN A 123 -19.13 19.90 -30.20
N ASP A 124 -18.38 20.86 -30.75
CA ASP A 124 -17.00 21.11 -30.35
C ASP A 124 -16.94 21.30 -28.83
N LEU A 125 -15.96 20.64 -28.20
CA LEU A 125 -15.78 20.66 -26.75
C LEU A 125 -15.67 22.10 -26.19
N THR A 126 -15.03 23.00 -26.94
CA THR A 126 -14.87 24.41 -26.57
C THR A 126 -16.21 25.13 -26.51
N ALA A 127 -17.11 24.90 -27.48
CA ALA A 127 -18.44 25.48 -27.51
C ALA A 127 -19.31 24.95 -26.36
N ALA A 128 -19.24 23.63 -26.08
CA ALA A 128 -19.93 23.03 -24.95
C ALA A 128 -19.45 23.60 -23.59
N ILE A 129 -18.15 23.81 -23.41
CA ILE A 129 -17.62 24.44 -22.19
C ILE A 129 -18.08 25.90 -22.07
N ALA A 130 -18.10 26.66 -23.18
CA ALA A 130 -18.51 28.07 -23.17
C ALA A 130 -20.00 28.24 -22.82
N THR A 131 -20.87 27.36 -23.33
CA THR A 131 -22.30 27.38 -22.99
C THR A 131 -22.54 27.05 -21.52
N ILE A 132 -21.82 26.06 -20.97
CA ILE A 132 -21.98 25.68 -19.56
C ILE A 132 -21.41 26.75 -18.62
N THR A 133 -20.23 27.28 -18.93
CA THR A 133 -19.60 28.30 -18.08
C THR A 133 -20.35 29.63 -18.09
N SER A 134 -21.05 29.96 -19.18
CA SER A 134 -21.94 31.12 -19.23
C SER A 134 -23.25 30.90 -18.44
N ALA A 135 -23.80 29.68 -18.46
CA ALA A 135 -24.99 29.33 -17.68
C ALA A 135 -24.72 29.14 -16.18
N LYS A 136 -23.57 28.58 -15.80
CA LYS A 136 -23.20 28.27 -14.42
C LYS A 136 -21.68 28.33 -14.22
N LYS A 137 -21.24 28.99 -13.15
CA LYS A 137 -19.83 28.93 -12.73
C LYS A 137 -19.48 27.49 -12.34
N ALA A 138 -18.58 26.87 -13.11
CA ALA A 138 -18.14 25.49 -12.89
C ALA A 138 -17.39 25.31 -11.56
N PHE A 139 -16.66 26.34 -11.11
CA PHE A 139 -15.96 26.35 -9.82
C PHE A 139 -16.23 27.67 -9.08
N SER A 140 -16.32 27.59 -7.76
CA SER A 140 -16.54 28.74 -6.87
C SER A 140 -15.71 28.57 -5.59
N GLU A 141 -15.71 29.58 -4.71
CA GLU A 141 -15.02 29.50 -3.41
C GLU A 141 -15.52 28.33 -2.54
N SER A 142 -16.82 27.99 -2.66
CA SER A 142 -17.43 26.83 -2.02
C SER A 142 -17.35 25.54 -2.84
N HIS A 143 -16.97 25.62 -4.12
CA HIS A 143 -16.87 24.50 -5.05
C HIS A 143 -15.53 24.54 -5.80
N LEU A 144 -14.45 24.26 -5.05
CA LEU A 144 -13.08 24.19 -5.58
C LEU A 144 -12.93 22.98 -6.52
N PRO A 145 -11.97 23.03 -7.48
CA PRO A 145 -11.68 21.90 -8.33
C PRO A 145 -11.28 20.65 -7.52
N PRO A 146 -11.63 19.44 -7.99
CA PRO A 146 -11.33 18.21 -7.28
C PRO A 146 -9.81 18.01 -7.17
N LYS A 147 -9.37 17.58 -5.98
CA LYS A 147 -7.98 17.20 -5.76
C LYS A 147 -7.75 15.77 -6.26
N PRO A 148 -6.55 15.45 -6.77
CA PRO A 148 -6.25 14.08 -7.16
C PRO A 148 -6.37 13.15 -5.95
N PRO A 149 -6.94 11.94 -6.10
CA PRO A 149 -7.02 10.98 -5.02
C PRO A 149 -5.60 10.46 -4.71
N ILE A 150 -5.08 10.79 -3.52
CA ILE A 150 -3.78 10.31 -3.05
C ILE A 150 -4.05 9.20 -2.02
N PRO A 151 -3.66 7.94 -2.28
CA PRO A 151 -3.90 6.83 -1.35
C PRO A 151 -2.95 6.85 -0.14
N PHE A 152 -1.88 7.64 -0.23
CA PHE A 152 -0.86 7.73 0.81
C PHE A 152 -1.29 8.64 1.94
N LYS A 153 -1.03 8.20 3.17
CA LYS A 153 -1.16 9.05 4.35
C LYS A 153 -0.14 10.18 4.27
N ARG A 154 -0.51 11.37 4.76
CA ARG A 154 0.42 12.49 4.93
C ARG A 154 1.55 12.05 5.86
N TRP A 155 2.79 12.25 5.44
CA TRP A 155 3.97 11.96 6.29
C TRP A 155 3.93 12.85 7.53
N ILE A 156 4.21 12.23 8.69
CA ILE A 156 4.25 12.91 9.99
C ILE A 156 5.70 12.77 10.49
N PRO A 157 6.43 13.88 10.64
CA PRO A 157 7.81 13.85 11.13
C PRO A 157 7.87 13.37 12.57
N GLU A 158 8.60 12.29 12.85
CA GLU A 158 8.98 11.89 14.20
C GLU A 158 10.44 12.24 14.48
N ARG A 159 10.71 12.91 15.61
CA ARG A 159 12.10 13.24 15.98
C ARG A 159 12.88 11.96 16.28
N ALA A 160 13.98 11.76 15.57
CA ALA A 160 14.94 10.69 15.78
C ALA A 160 16.00 11.15 16.81
N PRO A 161 16.76 10.23 17.45
CA PRO A 161 17.91 10.65 18.24
C PRO A 161 18.90 11.44 17.37
N ASP A 162 19.44 12.51 17.94
CA ASP A 162 20.38 13.38 17.22
C ASP A 162 21.62 12.57 16.80
N ALA A 163 22.20 12.90 15.66
CA ALA A 163 23.46 12.29 15.23
C ALA A 163 24.55 12.54 16.30
N PRO A 164 25.56 11.66 16.45
CA PRO A 164 26.68 11.93 17.35
C PRO A 164 27.31 13.29 17.03
N HIS A 165 27.23 14.23 17.96
CA HIS A 165 27.78 15.58 17.83
C HIS A 165 28.40 16.04 19.16
N ASP A 166 29.30 17.01 19.07
CA ASP A 166 29.89 17.67 20.24
C ASP A 166 28.79 18.41 21.03
N PRO A 167 28.72 18.30 22.37
CA PRO A 167 27.77 19.05 23.19
C PRO A 167 27.75 20.57 22.95
N HIS A 168 28.85 21.14 22.44
CA HIS A 168 28.99 22.56 22.14
C HIS A 168 28.86 22.89 20.65
N SER A 169 28.35 21.98 19.82
CA SER A 169 28.17 22.26 18.40
C SER A 169 27.14 23.38 18.20
N TYR A 170 27.52 24.43 17.46
CA TYR A 170 26.66 25.59 17.21
C TYR A 170 25.47 25.26 16.30
N PHE A 171 25.57 24.21 15.47
CA PHE A 171 24.50 23.73 14.58
C PHE A 171 24.35 22.20 14.64
N PRO A 172 23.60 21.65 15.62
CA PRO A 172 23.38 20.21 15.70
C PRO A 172 22.45 19.73 14.56
N MET A 173 22.79 18.59 13.96
CA MET A 173 21.98 17.97 12.93
C MET A 173 20.75 17.29 13.55
N ILE A 174 19.56 17.86 13.32
CA ILE A 174 18.30 17.30 13.78
C ILE A 174 17.83 16.24 12.80
N LEU A 175 17.72 15.00 13.28
CA LEU A 175 17.23 13.88 12.49
C LEU A 175 15.73 13.67 12.72
N VAL A 176 15.01 13.44 11.62
CA VAL A 176 13.57 13.19 11.61
C VAL A 176 13.30 11.96 10.76
N LYS A 177 12.39 11.09 11.21
CA LYS A 177 11.98 9.85 10.52
C LYS A 177 10.47 9.85 10.26
#